data_AF-A0AAU5T217-F1
#
_entry.id   AF-A0AAU5T217-F1
#
_cell.length_a   1.000
_cell.length_b   1.000
_cell.length_c   1.000
_cell.angle_alpha   90.00
_cell.angle_beta   90.00
_cell.angle_gamma   90.00
#
_symmetry.space_group_name_H-M   'P 1'
#
loop_
_entity.id
_entity.type
_entity.pdbx_description
1 polymer ?
#
loop_
_entity_poly.entity_id
_entity_poly.type
_entity_poly.pdbx_seq_one_letter_code
_entity_poly.pdbx_strand_id
1 'polypeptide(L)'
;MSSSDSSRSGPTPSSDDRQDRPAVARTVESAGVGRALGVLMALVPCDSRTARRILTDAATTLDVTVEEIAGAAAALLRGDTPPQPPTAVVESAVRVAIDRSLTVAGTTSSPLLPNPRVLREHLARFRDLRRHTFSAPDDPALRACYDDAAYTLCVLLGRRHLHQALTAAEQLIAAHRLTGPRPTAVPQA
;
A
#
# COMPACT_ATOMS: atom_id res chain seq x y z
N MET A 1 -7.33 -43.30 58.63
CA MET A 1 -8.07 -42.15 59.20
C MET A 1 -7.28 -40.91 58.81
N SER A 2 -7.55 -40.36 57.62
CA SER A 2 -8.40 -39.17 57.37
C SER A 2 -7.46 -37.99 57.10
N SER A 3 -7.24 -37.59 55.85
CA SER A 3 -8.07 -36.72 54.97
C SER A 3 -7.76 -35.23 55.15
N SER A 4 -7.95 -34.49 54.05
CA SER A 4 -7.86 -33.02 53.84
C SER A 4 -6.50 -32.56 53.29
N ASP A 5 -6.29 -32.39 51.98
CA ASP A 5 -7.02 -31.63 50.95
C ASP A 5 -7.07 -30.11 51.23
N SER A 6 -6.35 -29.34 50.41
CA SER A 6 -6.55 -27.90 50.18
C SER A 6 -5.68 -27.42 49.03
N SER A 7 -6.23 -27.59 47.82
CA SER A 7 -5.87 -26.80 46.64
C SER A 7 -6.04 -25.30 46.93
N ARG A 8 -4.99 -24.50 46.67
CA ARG A 8 -5.12 -23.05 46.49
C ARG A 8 -4.93 -22.73 45.01
N SER A 9 -6.06 -22.65 44.31
CA SER A 9 -6.18 -21.96 43.02
C SER A 9 -6.41 -20.47 43.25
N GLY A 10 -5.72 -19.65 42.47
CA GLY A 10 -6.06 -18.24 42.26
C GLY A 10 -4.84 -17.41 41.85
N PRO A 11 -5.01 -16.31 41.10
CA PRO A 11 -5.95 -16.05 40.02
C PRO A 11 -5.23 -16.00 38.66
N THR A 12 -5.86 -16.54 37.60
CA THR A 12 -5.47 -16.27 36.22
C THR A 12 -5.78 -14.81 35.88
N PRO A 13 -4.86 -14.05 35.27
CA PRO A 13 -5.19 -12.70 34.80
C PRO A 13 -6.30 -12.78 33.76
N SER A 14 -7.37 -12.02 34.02
CA SER A 14 -8.57 -11.92 33.22
C SER A 14 -8.25 -11.37 31.83
N SER A 15 -8.62 -12.11 30.79
CA SER A 15 -8.49 -11.74 29.38
C SER A 15 -9.50 -10.65 28.93
N ASP A 16 -10.23 -10.04 29.86
CA ASP A 16 -11.36 -9.14 29.59
C ASP A 16 -10.99 -7.63 29.53
N ASP A 17 -9.74 -7.27 29.80
CA ASP A 17 -9.31 -5.85 29.81
C ASP A 17 -9.12 -5.23 28.40
N ARG A 18 -9.36 -5.99 27.32
CA ARG A 18 -9.27 -5.47 25.94
C ARG A 18 -10.57 -4.88 25.40
N GLN A 19 -11.72 -5.12 26.03
CA GLN A 19 -13.01 -4.81 25.42
C GLN A 19 -13.48 -3.35 25.62
N ASP A 20 -12.94 -2.62 26.60
CA ASP A 20 -13.45 -1.29 26.99
C ASP A 20 -12.58 -0.12 26.52
N ARG A 21 -11.97 -0.28 25.33
CA ARG A 21 -11.23 0.82 24.69
C ARG A 21 -12.26 1.85 24.16
N PRO A 22 -12.18 3.13 24.59
CA PRO A 22 -13.19 4.13 24.27
C PRO A 22 -13.33 4.31 22.75
N ALA A 23 -14.55 4.47 22.25
CA ALA A 23 -14.87 4.56 20.81
C ALA A 23 -14.03 5.60 20.04
N VAL A 24 -13.56 6.64 20.75
CA VAL A 24 -12.64 7.65 20.24
C VAL A 24 -11.27 7.06 19.87
N ALA A 25 -10.70 6.16 20.68
CA ALA A 25 -9.42 5.50 20.38
C ALA A 25 -9.51 4.63 19.11
N ARG A 26 -10.61 3.88 18.95
CA ARG A 26 -10.85 3.05 17.75
C ARG A 26 -10.98 3.89 16.47
N THR A 27 -11.54 5.09 16.58
CA THR A 27 -11.67 6.03 15.45
C THR A 27 -10.33 6.64 15.07
N VAL A 28 -9.50 7.01 16.05
CA VAL A 28 -8.14 7.53 15.84
C VAL A 28 -7.22 6.43 15.28
N GLU A 29 -7.36 5.19 15.74
CA GLU A 29 -6.63 4.02 15.21
C GLU A 29 -7.02 3.74 13.75
N SER A 30 -8.31 3.76 13.43
CA SER A 30 -8.80 3.60 12.05
C SER A 30 -8.33 4.74 11.14
N ALA A 31 -8.24 5.97 11.65
CA ALA A 31 -7.66 7.09 10.93
C ALA A 31 -6.14 6.91 10.70
N GLY A 32 -5.41 6.37 11.69
CA GLY A 32 -4.00 6.01 11.56
C GLY A 32 -3.74 4.98 10.47
N VAL A 33 -4.57 3.93 10.42
CA VAL A 33 -4.52 2.92 9.35
C VAL A 33 -4.81 3.53 7.99
N GLY A 34 -5.87 4.35 7.87
CA GLY A 34 -6.19 5.05 6.62
C GLY A 34 -5.03 5.91 6.12
N ARG A 35 -4.42 6.70 7.01
CA ARG A 35 -3.24 7.52 6.70
C ARG A 35 -2.10 6.67 6.17
N ALA A 36 -1.75 5.60 6.88
CA ALA A 36 -0.63 4.72 6.50
C ALA A 36 -0.85 4.10 5.12
N LEU A 37 -2.08 3.68 4.80
CA LEU A 37 -2.44 3.24 3.45
C LEU A 37 -2.21 4.35 2.41
N GLY A 38 -2.71 5.56 2.67
CA GLY A 38 -2.53 6.70 1.77
C GLY A 38 -1.05 7.03 1.50
N VAL A 39 -0.21 7.06 2.54
CA VAL A 39 1.22 7.31 2.37
C VAL A 39 1.91 6.16 1.63
N LEU A 40 1.60 4.90 1.94
CA LEU A 40 2.16 3.75 1.23
C LEU A 40 1.80 3.77 -0.25
N MET A 41 0.54 4.02 -0.60
CA MET A 41 0.09 4.14 -2.00
C MET A 41 0.76 5.32 -2.71
N ALA A 42 1.06 6.40 -1.99
CA ALA A 42 1.75 7.55 -2.54
C ALA A 42 3.25 7.26 -2.79
N LEU A 43 3.92 6.54 -1.91
CA LEU A 43 5.35 6.25 -2.03
C LEU A 43 5.64 5.05 -2.94
N VAL A 44 4.84 4.00 -2.81
CA VAL A 44 4.93 2.78 -3.59
C VAL A 44 3.71 2.71 -4.50
N PRO A 45 3.88 2.51 -5.81
CA PRO A 45 2.74 2.39 -6.72
C PRO A 45 2.01 1.06 -6.52
N CYS A 46 1.16 1.00 -5.49
CA CYS A 46 0.30 -0.12 -5.15
C CYS A 46 -1.13 0.36 -4.88
N ASP A 47 -2.12 -0.52 -5.04
CA ASP A 47 -3.52 -0.27 -4.66
C ASP A 47 -3.73 -0.47 -3.14
N SER A 48 -4.88 -0.02 -2.61
CA SER A 48 -5.22 -0.14 -1.18
C SER A 48 -5.17 -1.59 -0.68
N ARG A 49 -5.52 -2.56 -1.53
CA ARG A 49 -5.50 -3.99 -1.17
C ARG A 49 -4.07 -4.46 -0.94
N THR A 50 -3.16 -4.06 -1.81
CA THR A 50 -1.74 -4.38 -1.72
C THR A 50 -1.09 -3.63 -0.56
N ALA A 51 -1.41 -2.34 -0.35
CA ALA A 51 -0.94 -1.56 0.79
C ALA A 51 -1.36 -2.19 2.12
N ARG A 52 -2.62 -2.65 2.23
CA ARG A 52 -3.12 -3.34 3.41
C ARG A 52 -2.40 -4.66 3.64
N ARG A 53 -2.15 -5.44 2.57
CA ARG A 53 -1.38 -6.68 2.67
C ARG A 53 0.04 -6.43 3.16
N ILE A 54 0.71 -5.38 2.66
CA ILE A 54 2.05 -4.98 3.13
C ILE A 54 2.05 -4.70 4.63
N LEU A 55 1.08 -3.93 5.13
CA LEU A 55 0.95 -3.64 6.57
C LEU A 55 0.67 -4.90 7.39
N THR A 56 -0.20 -5.78 6.91
CA THR A 56 -0.52 -7.05 7.60
C THR A 56 0.69 -7.99 7.63
N ASP A 57 1.43 -8.13 6.53
CA ASP A 57 2.63 -8.97 6.46
C ASP A 57 3.74 -8.42 7.38
N ALA A 58 3.89 -7.09 7.47
CA ALA A 58 4.81 -6.47 8.43
C ALA A 58 4.37 -6.70 9.88
N ALA A 59 3.07 -6.55 10.17
CA ALA A 59 2.50 -6.76 11.50
C ALA A 59 2.72 -8.19 12.02
N THR A 60 2.43 -9.17 11.16
CA THR A 60 2.67 -10.60 11.47
C THR A 60 4.15 -10.92 11.68
N THR A 61 5.06 -10.28 10.94
CA THR A 61 6.50 -10.48 11.10
C THR A 61 7.02 -9.98 12.45
N LEU A 62 6.39 -8.94 13.00
CA LEU A 62 6.79 -8.29 14.25
C LEU A 62 5.93 -8.67 15.46
N ASP A 63 4.96 -9.57 15.28
CA ASP A 63 3.97 -9.98 16.30
C ASP A 63 3.25 -8.81 16.99
N VAL A 64 2.89 -7.81 16.19
CA VAL A 64 2.17 -6.59 16.64
C VAL A 64 0.91 -6.40 15.82
N THR A 65 0.04 -5.49 16.25
CA THR A 65 -1.20 -5.18 15.53
C THR A 65 -0.93 -4.34 14.28
N VAL A 66 -1.88 -4.39 13.32
CA VAL A 66 -1.80 -3.59 12.09
C VAL A 66 -1.89 -2.10 12.41
N GLU A 67 -2.63 -1.74 13.45
CA GLU A 67 -2.81 -0.38 13.96
C GLU A 67 -1.49 0.16 14.54
N GLU A 68 -0.76 -0.65 15.32
CA GLU A 68 0.55 -0.30 15.85
C GLU A 68 1.59 -0.10 14.73
N ILE A 69 1.62 -0.99 13.74
CA ILE A 69 2.48 -0.87 12.56
C ILE A 69 2.13 0.36 11.74
N ALA A 70 0.83 0.60 11.50
CA ALA A 70 0.36 1.76 10.74
C ALA A 70 0.70 3.08 11.45
N GLY A 71 0.53 3.12 12.78
CA GLY A 71 0.93 4.24 13.62
C GLY A 71 2.43 4.52 13.55
N ALA A 72 3.24 3.47 13.69
CA ALA A 72 4.70 3.56 13.60
C ALA A 72 5.18 3.98 12.20
N ALA A 73 4.61 3.40 11.13
CA ALA A 73 4.90 3.76 9.75
C ALA A 73 4.51 5.22 9.44
N ALA A 74 3.34 5.67 9.90
CA ALA A 74 2.92 7.05 9.71
C ALA A 74 3.81 8.07 10.46
N ALA A 75 4.28 7.74 11.66
CA ALA A 75 5.24 8.56 12.41
C ALA A 75 6.60 8.64 11.71
N LEU A 76 7.12 7.49 11.28
CA LEU A 76 8.34 7.36 10.47
C LEU A 76 8.32 8.26 9.24
N LEU A 77 7.21 8.25 8.51
CA LEU A 77 7.03 8.99 7.27
C LEU A 77 6.89 10.50 7.47
N ARG A 78 6.59 10.94 8.70
CA ARG A 78 6.63 12.36 9.12
C ARG A 78 7.99 12.80 9.66
N GLY A 79 8.92 11.86 9.88
CA GLY A 79 10.19 12.11 10.59
C GLY A 79 10.03 12.16 12.12
N ASP A 80 8.90 11.70 12.66
CA ASP A 80 8.65 11.63 14.10
C ASP A 80 9.23 10.33 14.68
N THR A 81 9.68 10.35 15.95
CA THR A 81 10.09 9.14 16.65
C THR A 81 8.85 8.36 17.10
N PRO A 82 8.59 7.14 16.59
CA PRO A 82 7.46 6.34 17.03
C PRO A 82 7.65 5.84 18.47
N PRO A 83 6.57 5.56 19.22
CA PRO A 83 6.67 4.71 20.40
C PRO A 83 7.12 3.30 19.99
N GLN A 84 7.80 2.58 20.91
CA GLN A 84 8.28 1.20 20.73
C GLN A 84 7.28 0.35 19.92
N PRO A 85 7.72 -0.44 18.92
CA PRO A 85 9.06 -1.02 18.69
C PRO A 85 10.10 -0.11 18.00
N PRO A 86 11.40 -0.51 17.95
CA PRO A 86 12.47 0.30 17.35
C PRO A 86 12.27 0.55 15.85
N THR A 87 12.28 1.83 15.49
CA THR A 87 12.06 2.44 14.17
C THR A 87 12.71 1.72 12.98
N ALA A 88 13.97 1.29 13.12
CA ALA A 88 14.72 0.61 12.05
C ALA A 88 14.17 -0.79 11.72
N VAL A 89 13.61 -1.49 12.71
CA VAL A 89 13.03 -2.83 12.52
C VAL A 89 11.71 -2.72 11.75
N VAL A 90 10.90 -1.71 12.05
CA VAL A 90 9.65 -1.41 11.33
C VAL A 90 9.93 -1.03 9.87
N GLU A 91 10.89 -0.12 9.64
CA GLU A 91 11.28 0.28 8.29
C GLU A 91 11.75 -0.93 7.45
N SER A 92 12.62 -1.76 8.01
CA SER A 92 13.13 -2.97 7.34
C SER A 92 12.02 -3.96 7.01
N ALA A 93 11.12 -4.25 7.96
CA ALA A 93 9.99 -5.15 7.75
C ALA A 93 9.04 -4.64 6.65
N VAL A 94 8.72 -3.34 6.66
CA VAL A 94 7.89 -2.70 5.62
C VAL A 94 8.57 -2.77 4.26
N ARG A 95 9.88 -2.48 4.18
CA ARG A 95 10.62 -2.56 2.91
C ARG A 95 10.64 -3.98 2.34
N VAL A 96 10.90 -5.00 3.17
CA VAL A 96 10.86 -6.40 2.74
C VAL A 96 9.47 -6.81 2.25
N ALA A 97 8.40 -6.38 2.94
CA ALA A 97 7.02 -6.66 2.53
C ALA A 97 6.63 -5.97 1.20
N ILE A 98 7.13 -4.75 0.97
CA ILE A 98 7.02 -4.04 -0.31
C ILE A 98 7.69 -4.87 -1.42
N ASP A 99 8.95 -5.25 -1.25
CA ASP A 99 9.71 -5.97 -2.27
C ASP A 99 9.03 -7.29 -2.65
N ARG A 100 8.57 -8.08 -1.66
CA ARG A 100 7.81 -9.31 -1.93
C ARG A 100 6.50 -9.06 -2.68
N SER A 101 5.79 -7.99 -2.34
CA SER A 101 4.52 -7.67 -3.00
C SER A 101 4.69 -7.22 -4.46
N LEU A 102 5.85 -6.68 -4.81
CA LEU A 102 6.14 -6.18 -6.15
C LEU A 102 6.83 -7.22 -7.06
N THR A 103 7.37 -8.32 -6.51
CA THR A 103 8.29 -9.24 -7.21
C THR A 103 7.67 -10.41 -7.98
N VAL A 104 6.36 -10.44 -8.24
CA VAL A 104 5.79 -11.49 -9.10
C VAL A 104 5.83 -11.03 -10.57
N ALA A 105 6.67 -11.67 -11.38
CA ALA A 105 6.67 -11.50 -12.84
C ALA A 105 5.48 -12.25 -13.46
N GLY A 106 4.50 -11.51 -13.99
CA GLY A 106 3.32 -12.08 -14.62
C GLY A 106 3.53 -12.36 -16.11
N THR A 107 3.34 -13.61 -16.53
CA THR A 107 3.27 -14.07 -17.93
C THR A 107 2.18 -13.30 -18.68
N THR A 108 2.53 -12.75 -19.85
CA THR A 108 1.60 -12.06 -20.74
C THR A 108 0.79 -13.07 -21.53
N SER A 109 -0.51 -13.23 -21.21
CA SER A 109 -1.46 -13.61 -22.25
C SER A 109 -1.63 -12.41 -23.16
N SER A 110 -1.39 -12.57 -24.45
CA SER A 110 -1.34 -11.49 -25.43
C SER A 110 -2.75 -10.95 -25.73
N PRO A 111 -3.07 -9.68 -25.46
CA PRO A 111 -4.31 -9.09 -25.93
C PRO A 111 -4.05 -7.83 -26.78
N LEU A 112 -5.10 -7.40 -27.47
CA LEU A 112 -5.21 -6.11 -28.14
C LEU A 112 -4.62 -5.00 -27.26
N LEU A 113 -3.54 -4.37 -27.73
CA LEU A 113 -2.83 -3.35 -26.95
C LEU A 113 -3.65 -2.05 -26.93
N PRO A 114 -3.79 -1.39 -25.77
CA PRO A 114 -4.52 -0.13 -25.68
C PRO A 114 -3.85 0.97 -26.50
N ASN A 115 -4.65 1.90 -27.04
CA ASN A 115 -4.13 3.05 -27.78
C ASN A 115 -3.13 3.84 -26.88
N PRO A 116 -1.89 4.09 -27.35
CA PRO A 116 -0.86 4.77 -26.55
C PRO A 116 -1.25 6.17 -26.05
N ARG A 117 -2.14 6.89 -26.76
CA ARG A 117 -2.63 8.19 -26.31
C ARG A 117 -3.54 8.06 -25.07
N VAL A 118 -4.53 7.16 -25.15
CA VAL A 118 -5.44 6.86 -24.04
C VAL A 118 -4.64 6.37 -22.82
N LEU A 119 -3.64 5.52 -23.05
CA LEU A 119 -2.77 5.03 -21.99
C LEU A 119 -1.96 6.15 -21.30
N ARG A 120 -1.48 7.14 -22.05
CA ARG A 120 -0.80 8.31 -21.48
C ARG A 120 -1.72 9.18 -20.63
N GLU A 121 -2.97 9.37 -21.06
CA GLU A 121 -3.98 10.14 -20.30
C GLU A 121 -4.28 9.46 -18.95
N HIS A 122 -4.46 8.14 -18.94
CA HIS A 122 -4.65 7.38 -17.69
C HIS A 122 -3.41 7.42 -16.79
N LEU A 123 -2.20 7.31 -17.33
CA LEU A 123 -0.97 7.44 -16.55
C LEU A 123 -0.79 8.85 -15.97
N ALA A 124 -1.15 9.90 -16.71
CA ALA A 124 -1.10 11.27 -16.21
C ALA A 124 -2.07 11.43 -15.03
N ARG A 125 -3.34 11.06 -15.21
CA ARG A 125 -4.34 11.07 -14.14
C ARG A 125 -3.90 10.28 -12.92
N PHE A 126 -3.35 9.08 -13.11
CA PHE A 126 -2.84 8.25 -12.02
C PHE A 126 -1.70 8.94 -11.26
N ARG A 127 -0.74 9.54 -11.97
CA ARG A 127 0.38 10.27 -11.35
C ARG A 127 -0.09 11.51 -10.61
N ASP A 128 -1.13 12.19 -11.09
CA ASP A 128 -1.71 13.36 -10.44
C ASP A 128 -2.40 12.95 -9.15
N LEU A 129 -3.24 11.91 -9.20
CA LEU A 129 -3.86 11.31 -8.03
C LEU A 129 -2.81 10.86 -7.01
N ARG A 130 -1.70 10.24 -7.45
CA ARG A 130 -0.60 9.86 -6.57
C ARG A 130 -0.01 11.05 -5.80
N ARG A 131 0.19 12.18 -6.48
CA ARG A 131 0.69 13.42 -5.84
C ARG A 131 -0.34 13.98 -4.85
N HIS A 132 -1.61 13.99 -5.20
CA HIS A 132 -2.67 14.44 -4.30
C HIS A 132 -2.83 13.54 -3.08
N THR A 133 -2.79 12.22 -3.25
CA THR A 133 -2.80 11.25 -2.14
C THR A 133 -1.58 11.42 -1.24
N PHE A 134 -0.43 11.81 -1.78
CA PHE A 134 0.74 12.16 -0.96
C PHE A 134 0.50 13.41 -0.10
N SER A 135 -0.14 14.44 -0.66
CA SER A 135 -0.44 15.69 0.05
C SER A 135 -1.58 15.55 1.07
N ALA A 136 -2.54 14.65 0.83
CA ALA A 136 -3.70 14.43 1.68
C ALA A 136 -3.93 12.93 1.92
N PRO A 137 -3.03 12.25 2.66
CA PRO A 137 -3.06 10.79 2.82
C PRO A 137 -4.25 10.29 3.66
N ASP A 138 -4.88 11.17 4.43
CA ASP A 138 -6.05 10.86 5.24
C ASP A 138 -7.36 10.83 4.45
N ASP A 139 -7.39 11.46 3.27
CA ASP A 139 -8.60 11.66 2.47
C ASP A 139 -9.07 10.32 1.83
N PRO A 140 -10.21 9.77 2.27
CA PRO A 140 -10.73 8.52 1.71
C PRO A 140 -11.21 8.65 0.27
N ALA A 141 -11.69 9.83 -0.17
CA ALA A 141 -12.17 10.04 -1.52
C ALA A 141 -11.00 10.06 -2.52
N LEU A 142 -9.87 10.65 -2.15
CA LEU A 142 -8.64 10.60 -2.95
C LEU A 142 -8.09 9.17 -3.04
N ARG A 143 -8.10 8.40 -1.94
CA ARG A 143 -7.71 6.98 -1.96
C ARG A 143 -8.63 6.16 -2.89
N ALA A 144 -9.94 6.36 -2.82
CA ALA A 144 -10.89 5.68 -3.71
C ALA A 144 -10.66 6.04 -5.19
N CYS A 145 -10.48 7.33 -5.51
CA CYS A 145 -10.17 7.77 -6.87
C CYS A 145 -8.85 7.18 -7.38
N TYR A 146 -7.85 7.07 -6.51
CA TYR A 146 -6.59 6.42 -6.83
C TYR A 146 -6.78 4.93 -7.11
N ASP A 147 -7.55 4.21 -6.30
CA ASP A 147 -7.85 2.79 -6.51
C ASP A 147 -8.61 2.55 -7.82
N ASP A 148 -9.56 3.42 -8.18
CA ASP A 148 -10.27 3.34 -9.46
C ASP A 148 -9.32 3.53 -10.65
N ALA A 149 -8.39 4.49 -10.54
CA ALA A 149 -7.37 4.71 -11.56
C ALA A 149 -6.40 3.52 -11.66
N ALA A 150 -5.99 2.95 -10.52
CA ALA A 150 -5.16 1.76 -10.46
C ALA A 150 -5.86 0.54 -11.09
N TYR A 151 -7.13 0.31 -10.75
CA TYR A 151 -7.96 -0.75 -11.30
C TYR A 151 -8.11 -0.61 -12.81
N THR A 152 -8.38 0.61 -13.29
CA THR A 152 -8.47 0.90 -14.72
C THR A 152 -7.19 0.52 -15.46
N LEU A 153 -6.02 0.88 -14.93
CA LEU A 153 -4.73 0.52 -15.53
C LEU A 153 -4.50 -1.00 -15.54
N CYS A 154 -4.84 -1.68 -14.45
CA CYS A 154 -4.78 -3.14 -14.35
C CYS A 154 -5.64 -3.82 -15.43
N VAL A 155 -6.89 -3.37 -15.61
CA VAL A 155 -7.81 -3.90 -16.64
C VAL A 155 -7.30 -3.61 -18.04
N LEU A 156 -6.92 -2.37 -18.34
CA LEU A 156 -6.44 -1.96 -19.67
C LEU A 156 -5.22 -2.76 -20.15
N LEU A 157 -4.41 -3.25 -19.21
CA LEU A 157 -3.16 -3.96 -19.52
C LEU A 157 -3.23 -5.45 -19.20
N GLY A 158 -4.40 -5.95 -18.81
CA GLY A 158 -4.61 -7.35 -18.45
C GLY A 158 -3.72 -7.83 -17.29
N ARG A 159 -3.40 -6.94 -16.33
CA ARG A 159 -2.51 -7.24 -15.21
C ARG A 159 -3.28 -7.33 -13.90
N ARG A 160 -2.82 -8.23 -13.02
CA ARG A 160 -3.44 -8.45 -11.71
C ARG A 160 -2.92 -7.49 -10.64
N HIS A 161 -1.76 -6.88 -10.86
CA HIS A 161 -1.11 -5.98 -9.92
C HIS A 161 -0.74 -4.65 -10.57
N LEU A 162 -0.95 -3.55 -9.85
CA LEU A 162 -0.68 -2.20 -10.34
C LEU A 162 0.76 -2.01 -10.81
N HIS A 163 1.73 -2.57 -10.08
CA HIS A 163 3.13 -2.50 -10.48
C HIS A 163 3.38 -3.13 -11.86
N GLN A 164 2.81 -4.32 -12.11
CA GLN A 164 2.90 -4.97 -13.42
C GLN A 164 2.22 -4.14 -14.51
N ALA A 165 1.08 -3.53 -14.19
CA ALA A 165 0.37 -2.64 -15.10
C ALA A 165 1.24 -1.44 -15.47
N LEU A 166 1.82 -0.74 -14.50
CA LEU A 166 2.68 0.42 -14.76
C LEU A 166 3.92 0.06 -15.58
N THR A 167 4.62 -1.02 -15.23
CA THR A 167 5.78 -1.49 -15.98
C THR A 167 5.41 -1.81 -17.43
N ALA A 168 4.29 -2.52 -17.66
CA ALA A 168 3.80 -2.81 -19.00
C ALA A 168 3.39 -1.53 -19.76
N ALA A 169 2.78 -0.56 -19.07
CA ALA A 169 2.38 0.70 -19.66
C ALA A 169 3.59 1.50 -20.18
N GLU A 170 4.64 1.57 -19.37
CA GLU A 170 5.87 2.26 -19.70
C GLU A 170 6.59 1.61 -20.88
N GLN A 171 6.65 0.26 -20.90
CA GLN A 171 7.19 -0.50 -22.03
C GLN A 171 6.42 -0.22 -23.33
N LEU A 172 5.09 -0.22 -23.29
CA LEU A 172 4.25 0.07 -24.47
C LEU A 172 4.43 1.49 -24.99
N ILE A 173 4.51 2.48 -24.10
CA ILE A 173 4.73 3.87 -24.48
C ILE A 173 6.15 4.04 -25.06
N ALA A 174 7.16 3.41 -24.47
CA ALA A 174 8.53 3.43 -24.98
C ALA A 174 8.62 2.79 -26.36
N ALA A 175 8.04 1.61 -26.55
CA ALA A 175 8.00 0.92 -27.84
C ALA A 175 7.32 1.77 -28.91
N HIS A 176 6.20 2.42 -28.60
CA HIS A 176 5.51 3.31 -29.53
C HIS A 176 6.30 4.59 -29.85
N ARG A 177 7.07 5.15 -28.90
CA ARG A 177 7.97 6.28 -29.20
C ARG A 177 9.07 5.89 -30.19
N LEU A 178 9.56 4.65 -30.11
CA LEU A 178 10.60 4.12 -31.01
C LEU A 178 10.05 3.76 -32.40
N THR A 179 8.77 3.41 -32.51
CA THR A 179 8.10 3.04 -33.78
C THR A 179 7.28 4.16 -34.41
N GLY A 180 7.06 5.27 -33.71
CA GLY A 180 6.36 6.44 -34.24
C GLY A 180 7.16 7.16 -35.34
N PRO A 181 6.50 7.92 -36.23
CA PRO A 181 7.20 8.68 -37.27
C PRO A 181 8.21 9.63 -36.62
N ARG A 182 9.47 9.51 -37.04
CA ARG A 182 10.55 10.44 -36.65
C ARG A 182 10.09 11.84 -37.04
N PRO A 183 10.18 12.85 -36.16
CA PRO A 183 9.95 14.24 -36.57
C PRO A 183 10.92 14.53 -37.71
N THR A 184 10.37 14.69 -38.92
CA THR A 184 11.15 15.09 -40.09
C THR A 184 11.74 16.45 -39.75
N ALA A 185 13.07 16.51 -39.65
CA ALA A 185 13.77 17.76 -39.47
C ALA A 185 13.30 18.71 -40.58
N VAL A 186 12.66 19.80 -40.18
CA VAL A 186 12.29 20.88 -41.09
C VAL A 186 13.59 21.42 -41.67
N PRO A 187 13.78 21.45 -43.01
CA PRO A 187 14.94 22.11 -43.59
C PRO A 187 14.83 23.60 -43.24
N GLN A 188 15.81 24.13 -42.51
CA GLN A 188 15.94 25.57 -42.34
C GLN A 188 16.42 26.14 -43.68
N ALA A 189 15.61 27.03 -44.25
CA ALA A 189 15.93 27.82 -45.44
C ALA A 189 16.74 29.07 -45.05
#